data_AF-A0A094Q4B1-F1
#
_entry.id   AF-A0A094Q4B1-F1
#
_cell.length_a   1.000
_cell.length_b   1.000
_cell.length_c   1.000
_cell.angle_alpha   90.00
_cell.angle_beta   90.00
_cell.angle_gamma   90.00
#
_symmetry.space_group_name_H-M   'P 1'
#
loop_
_entity.id
_entity.type
_entity.pdbx_description
1 polymer ?
#
loop_
_entity_poly.entity_id
_entity_poly.type
_entity_poly.pdbx_seq_one_letter_code
_entity_poly.pdbx_strand_id
1 'polypeptide(L)'
;MITELLERDVVDQIILVPAGDPWLRENAPVASGEDRLKMCQLAVAELDLGDEVIVNSIEIRRSGPSYTIDTVEALKATFPNDQIVLILGTDAHESIDKWHRSDELKKLVEVLVIDRPDFPGLPTLDIEALNISATEVRAGNFDLLPPAVVTYIKERGLYASK
;
A
#
# COMPACT_ATOMS: atom_id res chain seq x y z
N MET A 1 -9.77 -5.39 3.66
CA MET A 1 -9.47 -4.02 3.21
C MET A 1 -9.79 -3.81 1.74
N ILE A 2 -8.97 -4.30 0.80
CA ILE A 2 -9.20 -4.04 -0.64
C ILE A 2 -10.62 -4.45 -1.06
N THR A 3 -11.00 -5.70 -0.78
CA THR A 3 -12.36 -6.22 -1.04
C THR A 3 -13.44 -5.36 -0.38
N GLU A 4 -13.29 -5.07 0.91
CA GLU A 4 -14.27 -4.26 1.66
C GLU A 4 -14.49 -2.85 1.09
N LEU A 5 -13.43 -2.21 0.58
CA LEU A 5 -13.53 -0.87 -0.01
C LEU A 5 -14.29 -0.88 -1.34
N LEU A 6 -14.12 -1.94 -2.14
CA LEU A 6 -14.84 -2.14 -3.40
C LEU A 6 -16.29 -2.52 -3.13
N GLU A 7 -16.54 -3.49 -2.25
CA GLU A 7 -17.90 -3.97 -1.94
C GLU A 7 -18.81 -2.91 -1.30
N ARG A 8 -18.23 -1.90 -0.65
CA ARG A 8 -18.95 -0.76 -0.07
C ARG A 8 -19.09 0.44 -1.02
N ASP A 9 -18.69 0.29 -2.28
CA ASP A 9 -18.70 1.36 -3.29
C ASP A 9 -17.97 2.63 -2.83
N VAL A 10 -16.89 2.49 -2.06
CA VAL A 10 -16.09 3.63 -1.57
C VAL A 10 -15.20 4.17 -2.69
N VAL A 11 -14.74 3.28 -3.58
CA VAL A 11 -13.96 3.57 -4.77
C VAL A 11 -14.32 2.58 -5.87
N ASP A 12 -14.28 3.01 -7.13
CA ASP A 12 -14.54 2.13 -8.28
C ASP A 12 -13.33 1.25 -8.66
N GLN A 13 -12.12 1.69 -8.30
CA GLN A 13 -10.87 0.99 -8.61
C GLN A 13 -9.79 1.30 -7.56
N ILE A 14 -8.95 0.31 -7.27
CA ILE A 14 -7.80 0.46 -6.36
C ILE A 14 -6.49 0.29 -7.13
N ILE A 15 -5.61 1.29 -7.01
CA ILE A 15 -4.24 1.20 -7.53
C ILE A 15 -3.28 0.96 -6.35
N LEU A 16 -2.80 -0.27 -6.21
CA LEU A 16 -1.80 -0.64 -5.21
C LEU A 16 -0.41 -0.27 -5.73
N VAL A 17 0.27 0.67 -5.06
CA VAL A 17 1.61 1.13 -5.44
C VAL A 17 2.63 0.72 -4.39
N PRO A 18 3.43 -0.34 -4.63
CA PRO A 18 4.53 -0.69 -3.74
C PRO A 18 5.63 0.37 -3.84
N ALA A 19 6.06 0.91 -2.69
CA ALA A 19 7.05 1.97 -2.69
C ALA A 19 8.37 1.55 -3.34
N GLY A 20 9.02 2.42 -4.11
CA GLY A 20 10.34 2.15 -4.69
C GLY A 20 11.43 2.20 -3.61
N ASP A 21 11.90 3.40 -3.33
CA ASP A 21 12.80 3.74 -2.22
C ASP A 21 12.03 4.43 -1.07
N PRO A 22 11.65 3.70 0.00
CA PRO A 22 10.85 4.24 1.09
C PRO A 22 11.71 5.10 2.04
N TRP A 23 11.89 6.37 1.70
CA TRP A 23 12.76 7.34 2.39
C TRP A 23 12.45 7.59 3.88
N LEU A 24 11.23 7.31 4.33
CA LEU A 24 10.81 7.48 5.73
C LEU A 24 11.24 6.33 6.65
N ARG A 25 11.87 5.28 6.13
CA ARG A 25 12.31 4.13 6.94
C ARG A 25 13.77 4.27 7.32
N GLU A 26 14.08 4.00 8.60
CA GLU A 26 15.46 3.99 9.10
C GLU A 26 16.34 2.93 8.41
N ASN A 27 15.75 1.79 8.06
CA ASN A 27 16.45 0.68 7.41
C ASN A 27 15.81 0.35 6.06
N ALA A 28 16.67 0.06 5.07
CA ALA A 28 16.23 -0.43 3.78
C ALA A 28 15.45 -1.76 3.94
N PRO A 29 14.38 -1.99 3.15
CA PRO A 29 13.67 -3.28 3.16
C PRO A 29 14.59 -4.45 2.81
N VAL A 30 14.39 -5.60 3.46
CA VAL A 30 15.11 -6.84 3.14
C VAL A 30 14.76 -7.34 1.74
N ALA A 31 13.48 -7.30 1.36
CA ALA A 31 13.03 -7.64 0.01
C ALA A 31 13.22 -6.46 -0.94
N SER A 32 13.70 -6.77 -2.15
CA SER A 32 13.87 -5.77 -3.22
C SER A 32 12.53 -5.13 -3.62
N GLY A 33 12.57 -3.99 -4.34
CA GLY A 33 11.37 -3.40 -4.93
C GLY A 33 10.63 -4.40 -5.82
N GLU A 34 11.35 -5.12 -6.67
CA GLU A 34 10.80 -6.15 -7.56
C GLU A 34 10.16 -7.32 -6.80
N ASP A 35 10.78 -7.79 -5.72
CA ASP A 35 10.18 -8.84 -4.89
C ASP A 35 8.88 -8.37 -4.23
N ARG A 36 8.86 -7.14 -3.73
CA ARG A 36 7.65 -6.55 -3.13
C ARG A 36 6.54 -6.37 -4.17
N LEU A 37 6.88 -5.89 -5.37
CA LEU A 37 5.95 -5.83 -6.50
C LEU A 37 5.36 -7.20 -6.80
N LYS A 38 6.21 -8.22 -6.89
CA LYS A 38 5.76 -9.58 -7.21
C LYS A 38 4.86 -10.14 -6.12
N MET A 39 5.20 -9.94 -4.84
CA MET A 39 4.35 -10.35 -3.72
C MET A 39 2.99 -9.63 -3.75
N CYS A 40 2.94 -8.34 -4.06
CA CYS A 40 1.68 -7.60 -4.22
C CYS A 40 0.83 -8.16 -5.38
N GLN A 41 1.44 -8.45 -6.53
CA GLN A 41 0.75 -9.06 -7.67
C GLN A 41 0.17 -10.43 -7.33
N LEU A 42 0.93 -11.27 -6.62
CA LEU A 42 0.46 -12.59 -6.18
C LEU A 42 -0.70 -12.47 -5.19
N ALA A 43 -0.61 -11.52 -4.23
CA ALA A 43 -1.69 -11.29 -3.26
C ALA A 43 -2.98 -10.81 -3.94
N VAL A 44 -2.89 -9.87 -4.88
CA VAL A 44 -4.06 -9.35 -5.61
C VAL A 44 -4.66 -10.42 -6.54
N ALA A 45 -3.84 -11.22 -7.21
CA ALA A 45 -4.32 -12.28 -8.09
C ALA A 45 -5.16 -13.34 -7.35
N GLU A 46 -4.88 -13.58 -6.07
CA GLU A 46 -5.63 -14.55 -5.26
C GLU A 46 -7.01 -14.02 -4.80
N LEU A 47 -7.20 -12.69 -4.82
CA LEU A 47 -8.49 -12.08 -4.48
C LEU A 47 -9.53 -12.17 -5.62
N ASP A 48 -9.11 -12.51 -6.84
CA ASP A 48 -9.96 -12.64 -8.04
C ASP A 48 -10.84 -11.40 -8.33
N LEU A 49 -10.29 -10.20 -8.14
CA LEU A 49 -10.98 -8.91 -8.30
C LEU A 49 -10.88 -8.31 -9.71
N GLY A 50 -10.44 -9.09 -10.70
CA GLY A 50 -10.32 -8.64 -12.09
C GLY A 50 -9.54 -7.33 -12.27
N ASP A 51 -10.12 -6.40 -13.03
CA ASP A 51 -9.53 -5.08 -13.35
C ASP A 51 -9.83 -4.01 -12.29
N GLU A 52 -10.56 -4.33 -11.22
CA GLU A 52 -10.88 -3.39 -10.12
C GLU A 52 -9.66 -3.12 -9.24
N VAL A 53 -8.61 -3.95 -9.32
CA VAL A 53 -7.37 -3.76 -8.55
C VAL A 53 -6.15 -3.89 -9.45
N ILE A 54 -5.37 -2.81 -9.53
CA ILE A 54 -4.15 -2.74 -10.34
C ILE A 54 -2.94 -2.61 -9.42
N VAL A 55 -1.95 -3.50 -9.58
CA VAL A 55 -0.64 -3.33 -8.94
C VAL A 55 0.28 -2.53 -9.86
N ASN A 56 0.62 -1.31 -9.47
CA ASN A 56 1.38 -0.37 -10.29
C ASN A 56 2.84 -0.24 -9.81
N SER A 57 3.78 -0.38 -10.74
CA SER A 57 5.24 -0.35 -10.47
C SER A 57 5.87 1.03 -10.59
N ILE A 58 5.07 2.10 -10.72
CA ILE A 58 5.54 3.45 -11.03
C ILE A 58 6.64 3.95 -10.08
N GLU A 59 6.53 3.67 -8.78
CA GLU A 59 7.55 4.09 -7.81
C GLU A 59 8.82 3.25 -7.87
N ILE A 60 8.71 1.95 -8.17
CA ILE A 60 9.86 1.05 -8.30
C ILE A 60 10.68 1.38 -9.55
N ARG A 61 10.01 1.81 -10.62
CA ARG A 61 10.68 2.22 -11.88
C ARG A 61 11.32 3.61 -11.79
N ARG A 62 10.93 4.42 -10.81
CA ARG A 62 11.47 5.76 -10.59
C ARG A 62 12.76 5.67 -9.77
N SER A 63 13.79 6.39 -10.20
CA SER A 63 15.01 6.54 -9.41
C SER A 63 14.82 7.56 -8.27
N GLY A 64 15.37 7.26 -7.10
CA GLY A 64 15.37 8.16 -5.95
C GLY A 64 14.18 7.95 -5.00
N PRO A 65 14.02 8.84 -4.00
CA PRO A 65 13.00 8.74 -2.97
C PRO A 65 11.59 8.58 -3.53
N SER A 66 10.77 7.77 -2.87
CA SER A 66 9.36 7.65 -3.18
C SER A 66 8.54 8.71 -2.45
N TYR A 67 8.20 9.79 -3.14
CA TYR A 67 7.27 10.80 -2.65
C TYR A 67 5.86 10.55 -3.21
N THR A 68 4.87 10.55 -2.32
CA THR A 68 3.46 10.33 -2.70
C THR A 68 2.93 11.38 -3.67
N ILE A 69 3.37 12.64 -3.54
CA ILE A 69 2.99 13.73 -4.46
C ILE A 69 3.37 13.40 -5.90
N ASP A 70 4.58 12.92 -6.15
CA ASP A 70 5.06 12.59 -7.49
C ASP A 70 4.27 11.42 -8.09
N THR A 71 3.85 10.49 -7.25
CA THR A 71 3.01 9.34 -7.65
C THR A 71 1.60 9.80 -8.01
N VAL A 72 0.99 10.66 -7.18
CA VAL A 72 -0.33 11.23 -7.45
C VAL A 72 -0.33 12.08 -8.72
N GLU A 73 0.68 12.92 -8.93
CA GLU A 73 0.82 13.72 -10.16
C GLU A 73 0.88 12.84 -11.41
N ALA A 74 1.64 11.75 -11.37
CA ALA A 74 1.76 10.84 -12.49
C ALA A 74 0.49 9.98 -12.73
N LEU A 75 -0.20 9.57 -11.66
CA LEU A 75 -1.49 8.90 -11.78
C LEU A 75 -2.56 9.84 -12.35
N LYS A 76 -2.61 11.10 -11.89
CA LYS A 76 -3.54 12.11 -12.40
C LYS A 76 -3.30 12.44 -13.87
N ALA A 77 -2.05 12.37 -14.34
CA ALA A 77 -1.74 12.49 -15.77
C ALA A 77 -2.28 11.30 -16.60
N THR A 78 -2.37 10.11 -15.99
CA THR A 78 -2.93 8.91 -16.62
C THR A 78 -4.47 8.89 -16.56
N PHE A 79 -5.03 9.41 -15.48
CA PHE A 79 -6.45 9.42 -15.14
C PHE A 79 -6.94 10.87 -14.90
N PRO A 80 -6.97 11.73 -15.95
CA PRO A 80 -7.16 13.17 -15.78
C PRO A 80 -8.57 13.57 -15.36
N ASN A 81 -9.57 12.70 -15.57
CA ASN A 81 -10.96 12.97 -15.25
C ASN A 81 -11.40 12.32 -13.93
N ASP A 82 -10.54 11.50 -13.32
CA ASP A 82 -10.88 10.73 -12.14
C ASP A 82 -10.46 11.45 -10.86
N GLN A 83 -11.22 11.22 -9.80
CA GLN A 83 -10.88 11.70 -8.47
C GLN A 83 -9.92 10.72 -7.81
N ILE A 84 -8.77 11.20 -7.36
CA ILE A 84 -7.80 10.37 -6.65
C ILE A 84 -8.14 10.36 -5.15
N VAL A 85 -8.41 9.17 -4.61
CA VAL A 85 -8.55 8.94 -3.17
C VAL A 85 -7.26 8.31 -2.63
N LEU A 86 -6.60 9.01 -1.71
CA LEU A 86 -5.41 8.53 -1.01
C LEU A 86 -5.84 7.79 0.27
N ILE A 87 -5.76 6.47 0.22
CA ILE A 87 -6.15 5.58 1.31
C ILE A 87 -4.95 5.37 2.26
N LEU A 88 -5.10 5.77 3.53
CA LEU A 88 -4.04 5.71 4.55
C LEU A 88 -4.54 5.08 5.84
N GLY A 89 -3.65 4.39 6.56
CA GLY A 89 -3.90 4.06 7.96
C GLY A 89 -3.74 5.29 8.86
N THR A 90 -4.33 5.26 10.06
CA THR A 90 -4.24 6.35 11.04
C THR A 90 -2.80 6.80 11.33
N ASP A 91 -1.85 5.85 11.43
CA ASP A 91 -0.43 6.12 11.67
C ASP A 91 0.23 6.96 10.57
N ALA A 92 -0.10 6.68 9.31
CA ALA A 92 0.39 7.46 8.18
C ALA A 92 -0.25 8.85 8.14
N HIS A 93 -1.55 8.93 8.44
CA HIS A 93 -2.29 10.20 8.44
C HIS A 93 -1.76 11.18 9.50
N GLU A 94 -1.44 10.73 10.72
CA GLU A 94 -0.89 11.59 11.79
C GLU A 94 0.43 12.30 11.39
N SER A 95 1.16 11.74 10.43
CA SER A 95 2.43 12.29 9.94
C SER A 95 2.33 12.97 8.58
N ILE A 96 1.14 13.06 7.97
CA ILE A 96 0.96 13.52 6.58
C ILE A 96 1.49 14.94 6.35
N ASP A 97 1.44 15.81 7.35
CA ASP A 97 1.96 17.18 7.25
C ASP A 97 3.48 17.24 7.05
N LYS A 98 4.19 16.18 7.45
CA LYS A 98 5.64 16.05 7.30
C LYS A 98 6.05 15.51 5.93
N TRP A 99 5.09 15.13 5.08
CA TRP A 99 5.38 14.56 3.77
C TRP A 99 5.85 15.62 2.80
N HIS A 100 6.65 15.21 1.82
CA HIS A 100 7.15 16.11 0.78
C HIS A 100 5.99 16.76 0.02
N ARG A 101 5.96 18.11 0.00
CA ARG A 101 4.91 18.92 -0.63
C ARG A 101 3.48 18.55 -0.15
N SER A 102 3.32 18.30 1.16
CA SER A 102 2.05 17.88 1.78
C SER A 102 0.87 18.81 1.46
N ASP A 103 1.07 20.13 1.48
CA ASP A 103 0.03 21.11 1.13
C ASP A 103 -0.45 21.01 -0.32
N GLU A 104 0.42 20.61 -1.24
CA GLU A 104 0.06 20.39 -2.65
C GLU A 104 -0.64 19.04 -2.82
N LEU A 105 -0.12 18.01 -2.15
CA LEU A 105 -0.71 16.67 -2.14
C LEU A 105 -2.17 16.71 -1.68
N LYS A 106 -2.45 17.38 -0.56
CA LYS A 106 -3.81 17.51 0.00
C LYS A 106 -4.80 18.24 -0.92
N LYS A 107 -4.33 19.00 -1.91
CA LYS A 107 -5.18 19.64 -2.93
C LYS A 107 -5.46 18.74 -4.12
N LEU A 108 -4.65 17.69 -4.32
CA LEU A 108 -4.76 16.79 -5.46
C LEU A 108 -5.59 15.54 -5.17
N VAL A 109 -5.76 15.19 -3.89
CA VAL A 109 -6.43 13.96 -3.45
C VAL A 109 -7.52 14.23 -2.42
N GLU A 110 -8.51 13.34 -2.36
CA GLU A 110 -9.30 13.13 -1.14
C GLU A 110 -8.55 12.14 -0.24
N VAL A 111 -8.55 12.37 1.07
CA VAL A 111 -7.85 11.48 2.02
C VAL A 111 -8.88 10.60 2.73
N LEU A 112 -8.77 9.29 2.53
CA LEU A 112 -9.55 8.29 3.26
C LEU A 112 -8.66 7.65 4.33
N VAL A 113 -9.05 7.79 5.59
CA VAL A 113 -8.33 7.19 6.72
C VAL A 113 -9.02 5.90 7.15
N ILE A 114 -8.27 4.82 7.19
CA ILE A 114 -8.73 3.50 7.64
C ILE A 114 -8.32 3.32 9.09
N ASP A 115 -9.27 2.87 9.92
CA ASP A 115 -9.00 2.67 11.33
C ASP A 115 -8.00 1.54 11.55
N ARG A 116 -7.10 1.77 12.50
CA ARG A 116 -6.24 0.72 13.06
C ARG A 116 -6.56 0.63 14.54
N PRO A 117 -6.74 -0.58 15.10
CA PRO A 117 -7.19 -0.77 16.49
C PRO A 117 -6.39 0.02 17.54
N ASP A 118 -5.14 0.38 17.21
CA ASP A 118 -4.22 1.08 18.10
C ASP A 118 -4.40 2.62 18.13
N PHE A 119 -5.25 3.24 17.28
CA PHE A 119 -5.40 4.70 17.16
C PHE A 119 -6.86 5.19 16.91
N PRO A 120 -7.74 5.23 17.93
CA PRO A 120 -9.12 5.71 17.77
C PRO A 120 -9.20 7.25 17.75
N GLY A 121 -9.91 7.86 16.79
CA GLY A 121 -10.26 9.29 16.89
C GLY A 121 -10.59 10.11 15.64
N LEU A 122 -10.50 9.55 14.42
CA LEU A 122 -10.85 10.26 13.18
C LEU A 122 -12.14 9.68 12.57
N PRO A 123 -12.86 10.39 11.68
CA PRO A 123 -13.87 9.77 10.82
C PRO A 123 -13.16 8.74 9.94
N THR A 124 -13.05 7.54 10.47
CA THR A 124 -12.34 6.42 9.88
C THR A 124 -13.37 5.43 9.37
N LEU A 125 -13.07 4.82 8.23
CA LEU A 125 -13.87 3.70 7.77
C LEU A 125 -13.42 2.46 8.55
N ASP A 126 -14.27 1.99 9.47
CA ASP A 126 -14.09 0.69 10.11
C ASP A 126 -14.43 -0.42 9.11
N ILE A 127 -13.38 -1.13 8.70
CA ILE A 127 -13.42 -2.23 7.73
C ILE A 127 -12.99 -3.55 8.38
N GLU A 128 -13.00 -3.64 9.72
CA GLU A 128 -12.55 -4.80 10.48
C GLU A 128 -11.19 -5.34 9.97
N ALA A 129 -10.25 -4.42 9.69
CA ALA A 129 -8.99 -4.78 9.08
C ALA A 129 -8.25 -5.80 9.97
N LEU A 130 -7.87 -6.93 9.38
CA LEU A 130 -7.05 -7.95 10.05
C LEU A 130 -5.82 -7.28 10.66
N ASN A 131 -5.61 -7.49 11.96
CA ASN A 131 -4.43 -6.99 12.66
C ASN A 131 -3.22 -7.86 12.31
N ILE A 132 -2.71 -7.70 11.09
CA ILE A 132 -1.51 -8.36 10.59
C ILE A 132 -0.42 -7.31 10.49
N SER A 133 0.66 -7.49 11.24
CA SER A 133 1.83 -6.63 11.10
C SER A 133 2.82 -7.21 10.11
N ALA A 134 3.28 -6.38 9.17
CA ALA A 134 4.42 -6.73 8.32
C ALA A 134 5.67 -7.07 9.15
N THR A 135 5.77 -6.60 10.40
CA THR A 135 6.86 -6.95 11.33
C THR A 135 6.81 -8.42 11.74
N GLU A 136 5.64 -8.97 12.01
CA GLU A 136 5.47 -10.39 12.36
C GLU A 136 5.75 -11.29 11.15
N VAL A 137 5.31 -10.88 9.97
CA VAL A 137 5.66 -11.53 8.71
C VAL A 137 7.18 -11.62 8.54
N ARG A 138 7.90 -10.51 8.76
CA ARG A 138 9.37 -10.51 8.67
C ARG A 138 10.05 -11.34 9.77
N ALA A 139 9.36 -11.62 10.88
CA ALA A 139 9.82 -12.53 11.92
C ALA A 139 9.52 -14.00 11.62
N GLY A 140 8.89 -14.30 10.47
CA GLY A 140 8.61 -15.65 9.99
C GLY A 140 7.18 -16.13 10.20
N ASN A 141 6.27 -15.28 10.69
CA ASN A 141 4.85 -15.64 10.78
C ASN A 141 4.13 -15.40 9.45
N PHE A 142 3.84 -16.48 8.72
CA PHE A 142 3.20 -16.42 7.40
C PHE A 142 1.74 -16.91 7.41
N ASP A 143 1.16 -17.18 8.57
CA ASP A 143 -0.12 -17.90 8.70
C ASP A 143 -1.29 -17.15 8.05
N LEU A 144 -1.20 -15.82 8.00
CA LEU A 144 -2.24 -14.94 7.46
C LEU A 144 -1.90 -14.39 6.06
N LEU A 145 -0.88 -14.94 5.40
CA LEU A 145 -0.52 -14.57 4.03
C LEU A 145 -1.16 -15.50 3.00
N PRO A 146 -1.47 -14.99 1.80
CA PRO A 146 -1.91 -15.82 0.68
C PRO A 146 -0.85 -16.90 0.35
N PRO A 147 -1.22 -18.19 0.17
CA PRO A 147 -0.30 -19.29 -0.12
C PRO A 147 0.68 -19.03 -1.27
N ALA A 148 0.25 -18.30 -2.30
CA ALA A 148 1.12 -17.93 -3.41
C ALA A 148 2.28 -17.01 -2.97
N VAL A 149 1.99 -16.06 -2.06
CA VAL A 149 2.99 -15.17 -1.46
C VAL A 149 3.94 -15.95 -0.56
N VAL A 150 3.43 -16.88 0.25
CA VAL A 150 4.25 -17.73 1.13
C VAL A 150 5.23 -18.58 0.33
N THR A 151 4.75 -19.19 -0.75
CA THR A 151 5.59 -19.97 -1.67
C THR A 151 6.72 -19.09 -2.24
N TYR A 152 6.37 -17.90 -2.75
CA TYR A 152 7.34 -16.96 -3.30
C TYR A 152 8.42 -16.55 -2.28
N ILE A 153 8.01 -16.22 -1.05
CA ILE A 153 8.91 -15.86 0.05
C ILE A 153 9.93 -16.98 0.31
N LYS A 154 9.46 -18.23 0.39
CA LYS A 154 10.30 -19.41 0.64
C LYS A 154 11.28 -19.68 -0.50
N GLU A 155 10.81 -19.65 -1.76
CA GLU A 155 11.66 -19.88 -2.94
C GLU A 155 12.77 -18.84 -3.08
N ARG A 156 12.49 -17.60 -2.70
CA ARG A 156 13.45 -16.49 -2.73
C ARG A 156 14.34 -16.42 -1.49
N GLY A 157 14.10 -17.26 -0.48
CA GLY A 157 14.82 -17.22 0.80
C GLY A 157 14.62 -15.89 1.55
N LEU A 158 13.48 -15.22 1.33
CA LEU A 158 13.16 -13.96 1.98
C LEU A 158 12.68 -14.22 3.41
N TYR A 159 13.15 -13.41 4.36
CA TYR A 159 12.71 -13.47 5.77
C TYR A 159 12.88 -14.83 6.46
N ALA A 160 13.61 -15.77 5.84
CA ALA A 160 14.01 -17.00 6.49
C ALA A 160 14.98 -16.65 7.61
N SER A 161 14.60 -16.96 8.85
CA SER A 161 15.46 -16.83 10.01
C SER A 161 16.79 -17.53 9.73
N LYS A 162 17.90 -16.82 9.92
CA LYS A 162 19.22 -17.44 10.02
C LYS A 162 19.33 -18.26 11.30
#